data_AF-A0A7X6VL86-F1
#
_entry.id   AF-A0A7X6VL86-F1
#
_cell.length_a   1.000
_cell.length_b   1.000
_cell.length_c   1.000
_cell.angle_alpha   90.00
_cell.angle_beta   90.00
_cell.angle_gamma   90.00
#
_symmetry.space_group_name_H-M   'P 1'
#
loop_
_entity.id
_entity.type
_entity.pdbx_description
1 polymer ?
#
loop_
_entity_poly.entity_id
_entity_poly.type
_entity_poly.pdbx_seq_one_letter_code
_entity_poly.pdbx_strand_id
1 'polypeptide(L)'
;VGNDDHKPLGKKGATGGVLAAPVWKVFVEEAVKDRMLPETFDIPAAARVEKVKICRTTGFRAIPGCSAVTIYLPEGSAPESNCPIHGGDMYASAMDPKAPRLILVHNDRETYESGGLYTSDEIPLPGGPLPEMGPVKVTTPGAPSEVVIPDPDRPYTDPNPAQTVEDKYQNLLKQYGITN
;
A
#
# COMPACT_ATOMS: atom_id res chain seq x y z
N VAL A 1 9.37 -2.70 21.79
CA VAL A 1 10.14 -1.75 22.63
C VAL A 1 9.64 -0.34 22.37
N GLY A 2 9.41 0.41 23.42
CA GLY A 2 8.88 1.77 23.40
C GLY A 2 9.26 2.47 24.70
N ASN A 3 9.22 3.81 24.70
CA ASN A 3 9.33 4.58 25.93
C ASN A 3 7.92 4.91 26.41
N ASP A 4 7.65 4.75 27.70
CA ASP A 4 6.34 5.08 28.29
C ASP A 4 6.02 6.58 28.21
N ASP A 5 7.04 7.43 28.08
CA ASP A 5 6.92 8.88 27.92
C ASP A 5 6.72 9.34 26.46
N HIS A 6 6.44 8.40 25.55
CA HIS A 6 6.24 8.61 24.11
C HIS A 6 7.41 9.29 23.38
N LYS A 7 8.59 9.40 23.99
CA LYS A 7 9.74 9.98 23.30
C LYS A 7 10.18 9.09 22.13
N PRO A 8 10.57 9.67 20.99
CA PRO A 8 11.08 8.92 19.86
C PRO A 8 12.23 7.99 20.25
N LEU A 9 12.23 6.80 19.68
CA LEU A 9 13.23 5.78 19.97
C LEU A 9 14.46 5.94 19.08
N GLY A 10 15.61 6.18 19.70
CA GLY A 10 16.93 6.09 19.06
C GLY A 10 17.11 6.90 17.77
N LYS A 11 18.09 6.51 16.95
CA LYS A 11 18.27 7.07 15.59
C LYS A 11 17.18 6.51 14.65
N LYS A 12 16.71 7.34 13.71
CA LYS A 12 15.66 6.97 12.73
C LYS A 12 15.97 5.62 12.07
N GLY A 13 15.02 4.69 12.16
CA GLY A 13 15.09 3.36 11.53
C GLY A 13 15.82 2.26 12.32
N ALA A 14 16.41 2.55 13.48
CA ALA A 14 17.17 1.54 14.24
C ALA A 14 16.27 0.63 15.09
N THR A 15 15.15 1.13 15.61
CA THR A 15 14.47 0.47 16.74
C THR A 15 13.82 -0.87 16.40
N GLY A 16 13.13 -0.98 15.26
CA GLY A 16 12.45 -2.23 14.89
C GLY A 16 13.43 -3.35 14.55
N GLY A 17 14.14 -3.21 13.43
CA GLY A 17 14.99 -4.28 12.91
C GLY A 17 16.30 -4.48 13.68
N VAL A 18 16.92 -3.40 14.20
CA VAL A 18 18.26 -3.49 14.80
C VAL A 18 18.19 -3.76 16.30
N LEU A 19 17.23 -3.16 17.01
CA LEU A 19 17.10 -3.33 18.47
C LEU A 19 16.03 -4.35 18.87
N ALA A 20 14.81 -4.25 18.34
CA ALA A 20 13.71 -5.11 18.77
C ALA A 20 13.85 -6.55 18.26
N ALA A 21 14.26 -6.73 17.00
CA ALA A 21 14.32 -8.06 16.39
C ALA A 21 15.32 -9.02 17.10
N PRO A 22 16.53 -8.60 17.51
CA PRO A 22 17.42 -9.47 18.29
C PRO A 22 16.86 -9.85 19.67
N VAL A 23 16.24 -8.89 20.38
CA VAL A 23 15.59 -9.17 21.68
C VAL A 23 14.45 -10.17 21.51
N TRP A 24 13.62 -9.99 20.48
CA TRP A 24 12.55 -10.91 20.13
C TRP A 24 13.08 -12.30 19.79
N LYS A 25 14.18 -12.38 19.01
CA LYS A 25 14.82 -13.65 18.67
C LYS A 25 15.22 -14.43 19.92
N VAL A 26 15.96 -13.80 20.85
CA VAL A 26 16.42 -14.46 22.08
C VAL A 26 15.23 -14.95 22.92
N PHE A 27 14.19 -14.12 23.04
CA PHE A 27 12.97 -14.51 23.74
C PHE A 27 12.29 -15.73 23.10
N VAL A 28 12.11 -15.72 21.77
CA VAL A 28 11.46 -16.82 21.05
C VAL A 28 12.29 -18.09 21.10
N GLU A 29 13.61 -18.00 20.93
CA GLU A 29 14.53 -19.15 21.03
C GLU A 29 14.38 -19.88 22.36
N GLU A 30 14.34 -19.15 23.48
CA GLU A 30 14.12 -19.75 24.79
C GLU A 30 12.69 -20.29 24.93
N ALA A 31 11.69 -19.56 24.42
CA ALA A 31 10.28 -19.97 24.51
C ALA A 31 9.96 -21.28 23.75
N VAL A 32 10.70 -21.58 22.68
CA VAL A 32 10.46 -22.76 21.81
C VAL A 32 11.39 -23.93 22.08
N LYS A 33 12.42 -23.76 22.93
CA LYS A 33 13.52 -24.73 23.15
C LYS A 33 13.05 -26.16 23.44
N ASP A 34 12.01 -26.31 24.25
CA ASP A 34 11.46 -27.62 24.64
C ASP A 34 10.11 -27.91 23.97
N ARG A 35 9.80 -27.23 22.86
CA ARG A 35 8.55 -27.40 22.11
C ARG A 35 8.79 -28.10 20.78
N MET A 36 8.01 -29.14 20.50
CA MET A 36 7.95 -29.77 19.18
C MET A 36 7.02 -28.95 18.27
N LEU A 37 7.54 -27.86 17.70
CA LEU A 37 6.80 -27.05 16.72
C LEU A 37 7.07 -27.55 15.29
N PRO A 38 6.09 -27.46 14.37
CA PRO A 38 6.32 -27.72 12.96
C PRO A 38 7.39 -26.79 12.39
N GLU A 39 8.36 -27.35 11.67
CA GLU A 39 9.40 -26.57 10.97
C GLU A 39 8.87 -25.89 9.71
N THR A 40 7.80 -26.45 9.13
CA THR A 40 7.17 -25.95 7.92
C THR A 40 5.75 -25.48 8.22
N PHE A 41 5.39 -24.36 7.59
CA PHE A 41 4.00 -23.94 7.52
C PHE A 41 3.34 -24.61 6.32
N ASP A 42 2.43 -25.54 6.59
CA ASP A 42 1.60 -26.16 5.57
C ASP A 42 0.34 -25.32 5.34
N ILE A 43 0.04 -25.05 4.08
CA ILE A 43 -1.15 -24.32 3.69
C ILE A 43 -2.35 -25.26 3.82
N PRO A 44 -3.34 -24.95 4.68
CA PRO A 44 -4.53 -25.80 4.81
C PRO A 44 -5.29 -25.88 3.49
N ALA A 45 -5.83 -27.06 3.14
CA ALA A 45 -6.66 -27.21 1.94
C ALA A 45 -7.89 -26.28 1.94
N ALA A 46 -8.40 -25.93 3.13
CA ALA A 46 -9.50 -24.98 3.30
C ALA A 46 -9.12 -23.51 3.00
N ALA A 47 -7.83 -23.19 2.86
CA ALA A 47 -7.37 -21.82 2.62
C ALA A 47 -7.71 -21.30 1.20
N ARG A 48 -8.10 -22.19 0.27
CA ARG A 48 -8.53 -21.83 -1.11
C ARG A 48 -7.56 -20.87 -1.80
N VAL A 49 -6.29 -21.26 -1.87
CA VAL A 49 -5.24 -20.49 -2.53
C VAL A 49 -4.62 -21.30 -3.68
N GLU A 50 -4.30 -20.62 -4.78
CA GLU A 50 -3.55 -21.16 -5.90
C GLU A 50 -2.08 -20.71 -5.86
N LYS A 51 -1.18 -21.62 -6.23
CA LYS A 51 0.25 -21.34 -6.39
C LYS A 51 0.51 -20.86 -7.81
N VAL A 52 0.91 -19.61 -7.97
CA VAL A 52 1.07 -18.98 -9.29
C VAL A 52 2.47 -18.43 -9.48
N LYS A 53 3.03 -18.65 -10.68
CA LYS A 53 4.31 -18.09 -11.09
C LYS A 53 4.06 -16.75 -11.79
N ILE A 54 4.56 -15.68 -11.19
CA ILE A 54 4.31 -14.29 -11.59
C ILE A 54 5.61 -13.61 -12.04
N CYS A 55 5.52 -12.74 -13.05
CA CYS A 55 6.63 -11.89 -13.47
C CYS A 55 6.86 -10.78 -12.42
N ARG A 56 8.07 -10.68 -11.87
CA ARG A 56 8.42 -9.67 -10.84
C ARG A 56 8.26 -8.24 -11.33
N THR A 57 8.38 -8.02 -12.64
CA THR A 57 8.32 -6.69 -13.25
C THR A 57 6.88 -6.23 -13.46
N THR A 58 6.01 -7.12 -13.95
CA THR A 58 4.67 -6.71 -14.41
C THR A 58 3.53 -7.20 -13.52
N GLY A 59 3.74 -8.22 -12.68
CA GLY A 59 2.69 -8.83 -11.86
C GLY A 59 1.79 -9.83 -12.60
N PHE A 60 1.95 -10.01 -13.92
CA PHE A 60 1.20 -11.00 -14.72
C PHE A 60 1.80 -12.41 -14.67
N ARG A 61 1.10 -13.42 -15.20
CA ARG A 61 1.62 -14.80 -15.25
C ARG A 61 2.95 -14.85 -16.01
N ALA A 62 3.95 -15.46 -15.38
CA ALA A 62 5.29 -15.53 -15.94
C ALA A 62 5.37 -16.55 -17.10
N ILE A 63 6.08 -16.16 -18.15
CA ILE A 63 6.44 -17.01 -19.30
C ILE A 63 7.98 -17.16 -19.38
N PRO A 64 8.51 -18.07 -20.22
CA PRO A 64 9.96 -18.15 -20.44
C PRO A 64 10.54 -16.77 -20.81
N GLY A 65 11.60 -16.36 -20.12
CA GLY A 65 12.21 -15.02 -20.27
C GLY A 65 11.84 -14.02 -19.17
N CYS A 66 10.81 -14.29 -18.37
CA CYS A 66 10.48 -13.48 -17.19
C CYS A 66 11.44 -13.76 -16.03
N SER A 67 11.88 -12.71 -15.33
CA SER A 67 12.30 -12.84 -13.92
C SER A 67 11.06 -13.17 -13.08
N ALA A 68 10.97 -14.40 -12.60
CA ALA A 68 9.74 -14.96 -12.06
C ALA A 68 9.83 -15.25 -10.57
N VAL A 69 8.71 -15.09 -9.86
CA VAL A 69 8.54 -15.46 -8.46
C VAL A 69 7.26 -16.28 -8.30
N THR A 70 7.29 -17.25 -7.40
CA THR A 70 6.10 -18.04 -7.05
C THR A 70 5.43 -17.43 -5.83
N ILE A 71 4.15 -17.11 -5.94
CA ILE A 71 3.33 -16.58 -4.84
C ILE A 71 2.05 -17.41 -4.69
N TYR A 72 1.42 -17.32 -3.53
CA TYR A 72 0.09 -17.88 -3.30
C TYR A 72 -0.94 -16.74 -3.36
N LEU A 73 -1.98 -16.93 -4.17
CA LEU A 73 -3.09 -15.99 -4.34
C LEU A 73 -4.40 -16.70 -4.01
N PRO A 74 -5.44 -16.00 -3.55
CA PRO A 74 -6.78 -16.58 -3.50
C PRO A 74 -7.16 -17.23 -4.82
N GLU A 75 -7.80 -18.40 -4.75
CA GLU A 75 -8.24 -19.13 -5.96
C GLU A 75 -9.05 -18.24 -6.89
N GLY A 76 -8.63 -18.18 -8.15
CA GLY A 76 -9.33 -17.42 -9.18
C GLY A 76 -9.03 -15.93 -9.18
N SER A 77 -8.20 -15.42 -8.25
CA SER A 77 -7.81 -14.01 -8.21
C SER A 77 -6.53 -13.72 -9.00
N ALA A 78 -5.83 -14.75 -9.48
CA ALA A 78 -4.63 -14.54 -10.28
C ALA A 78 -4.96 -13.96 -11.66
N PRO A 79 -4.05 -13.14 -12.24
CA PRO A 79 -4.18 -12.67 -13.61
C PRO A 79 -4.39 -13.84 -14.56
N GLU A 80 -5.23 -13.68 -15.57
CA GLU A 80 -5.46 -14.69 -16.60
C GLU A 80 -4.42 -14.59 -17.72
N SER A 81 -3.94 -13.39 -18.00
CA SER A 81 -3.01 -13.16 -19.10
C SER A 81 -1.55 -13.40 -18.71
N ASN A 82 -0.76 -13.68 -19.75
CA ASN A 82 0.69 -13.81 -19.65
C ASN A 82 1.38 -12.45 -19.67
N CYS A 83 2.58 -12.40 -19.11
CA CYS A 83 3.38 -11.18 -19.04
C CYS A 83 3.56 -10.51 -20.41
N PRO A 84 3.04 -9.28 -20.61
CA PRO A 84 3.00 -8.64 -21.92
C PRO A 84 4.39 -8.20 -22.42
N ILE A 85 5.35 -7.91 -21.53
CA ILE A 85 6.65 -7.35 -21.92
C ILE A 85 7.72 -8.39 -22.24
N HIS A 86 7.47 -9.68 -21.96
CA HIS A 86 8.43 -10.76 -22.19
C HIS A 86 7.94 -11.79 -23.22
N GLY A 87 7.02 -11.39 -24.12
CA GLY A 87 6.48 -12.24 -25.18
C GLY A 87 5.02 -12.68 -25.00
N GLY A 88 4.29 -12.10 -24.03
CA GLY A 88 2.85 -12.23 -23.91
C GLY A 88 2.09 -11.24 -24.81
N ASP A 89 0.77 -11.39 -24.83
CA ASP A 89 -0.12 -10.51 -25.61
C ASP A 89 -0.47 -9.26 -24.78
N MET A 90 -0.10 -8.09 -25.32
CA MET A 90 -0.40 -6.79 -24.70
C MET A 90 -1.91 -6.51 -24.65
N TYR A 91 -2.67 -6.87 -25.69
CA TYR A 91 -4.10 -6.66 -25.76
C TYR A 91 -4.83 -7.57 -24.76
N ALA A 92 -4.48 -8.85 -24.73
CA ALA A 92 -5.05 -9.78 -23.75
C ALA A 92 -4.76 -9.34 -22.30
N SER A 93 -3.58 -8.74 -22.06
CA SER A 93 -3.21 -8.22 -20.74
C SER A 93 -3.95 -6.93 -20.37
N ALA A 94 -4.24 -6.07 -21.34
CA ALA A 94 -5.05 -4.87 -21.12
C ALA A 94 -6.51 -5.21 -20.82
N MET A 95 -7.02 -6.30 -21.40
CA MET A 95 -8.39 -6.77 -21.22
C MET A 95 -8.55 -7.76 -20.06
N ASP A 96 -7.48 -8.08 -19.33
CA ASP A 96 -7.53 -9.01 -18.20
C ASP A 96 -8.26 -8.37 -17.01
N PRO A 97 -9.44 -8.88 -16.60
CA PRO A 97 -10.20 -8.32 -15.49
C PRO A 97 -9.47 -8.45 -14.14
N LYS A 98 -8.45 -9.31 -14.07
CA LYS A 98 -7.62 -9.58 -12.88
C LYS A 98 -6.18 -9.13 -13.10
N ALA A 99 -5.97 -8.18 -14.01
CA ALA A 99 -4.67 -7.56 -14.20
C ALA A 99 -4.12 -7.00 -12.88
N PRO A 100 -2.79 -7.12 -12.64
CA PRO A 100 -2.14 -6.51 -11.51
C PRO A 100 -2.34 -4.98 -11.53
N ARG A 101 -2.86 -4.44 -10.42
CA ARG A 101 -3.17 -3.01 -10.26
C ARG A 101 -2.35 -2.41 -9.14
N LEU A 102 -1.72 -1.27 -9.41
CA LEU A 102 -1.07 -0.45 -8.39
C LEU A 102 -2.11 0.50 -7.80
N ILE A 103 -2.72 0.09 -6.68
CA ILE A 103 -3.65 0.96 -5.93
C ILE A 103 -2.81 1.79 -4.95
N LEU A 104 -2.60 3.07 -5.28
CA LEU A 104 -1.78 3.96 -4.47
C LEU A 104 -2.51 4.43 -3.20
N VAL A 105 -3.86 4.44 -3.17
CA VAL A 105 -4.70 4.75 -2.00
C VAL A 105 -6.04 4.00 -2.06
N HIS A 106 -6.56 3.55 -0.91
CA HIS A 106 -7.85 2.84 -0.82
C HIS A 106 -9.07 3.69 -1.22
N ASN A 107 -8.98 5.02 -1.09
CA ASN A 107 -10.07 5.95 -1.41
C ASN A 107 -10.14 6.34 -2.90
N ASP A 108 -9.13 6.02 -3.71
CA ASP A 108 -9.10 6.45 -5.10
C ASP A 108 -9.83 5.46 -6.03
N ARG A 109 -10.39 4.37 -5.48
CA ARG A 109 -11.07 3.33 -6.26
C ARG A 109 -12.15 3.93 -7.18
N GLU A 110 -13.00 4.81 -6.64
CA GLU A 110 -14.07 5.46 -7.41
C GLU A 110 -13.49 6.38 -8.50
N THR A 111 -12.42 7.11 -8.22
CA THR A 111 -11.73 7.98 -9.19
C THR A 111 -11.14 7.19 -10.36
N TYR A 112 -10.62 5.98 -10.11
CA TYR A 112 -10.14 5.08 -11.16
C TYR A 112 -11.29 4.43 -11.95
N GLU A 113 -12.41 4.12 -11.30
CA GLU A 113 -13.62 3.61 -11.96
C GLU A 113 -14.29 4.69 -12.82
N SER A 114 -14.28 5.97 -12.40
CA SER A 114 -14.87 7.11 -13.13
C SER A 114 -13.95 7.74 -14.17
N GLY A 115 -12.63 7.50 -14.09
CA GLY A 115 -11.60 8.19 -14.86
C GLY A 115 -11.49 7.79 -16.33
N GLY A 116 -12.35 6.89 -16.83
CA GLY A 116 -12.44 6.55 -18.25
C GLY A 116 -11.21 5.89 -18.88
N LEU A 117 -10.07 5.82 -18.18
CA LEU A 117 -8.84 5.25 -18.73
C LEU A 117 -8.93 3.73 -18.94
N TYR A 118 -9.91 3.05 -18.33
CA TYR A 118 -10.15 1.61 -18.46
C TYR A 118 -11.63 1.21 -18.34
N THR A 119 -12.58 2.12 -18.57
CA THR A 119 -14.01 1.73 -18.67
C THR A 119 -14.21 0.92 -19.95
N SER A 120 -14.74 -0.28 -19.77
CA SER A 120 -14.84 -1.38 -20.72
C SER A 120 -15.89 -1.22 -21.81
N ASP A 121 -16.28 -0.01 -22.20
CA ASP A 121 -17.23 0.21 -23.29
C ASP A 121 -16.79 1.44 -24.08
N GLU A 122 -16.69 1.28 -25.41
CA GLU A 122 -16.17 2.24 -26.40
C GLU A 122 -14.64 2.25 -26.57
N ILE A 123 -14.17 1.41 -27.50
CA ILE A 123 -12.88 1.58 -28.17
C ILE A 123 -13.06 2.65 -29.26
N PRO A 124 -12.44 3.85 -29.19
CA PRO A 124 -12.34 4.68 -30.37
C PRO A 124 -11.30 4.06 -31.31
N LEU A 125 -11.73 3.79 -32.54
CA LEU A 125 -10.89 3.41 -33.68
C LEU A 125 -9.61 4.29 -33.79
N PRO A 126 -8.51 3.77 -34.34
CA PRO A 126 -7.25 4.50 -34.42
C PRO A 126 -7.42 5.68 -35.38
N GLY A 127 -7.38 6.91 -34.86
CA GLY A 127 -7.47 8.13 -35.68
C GLY A 127 -7.94 9.41 -34.97
N GLY A 128 -8.40 9.35 -33.72
CA GLY A 128 -8.74 10.55 -32.94
C GLY A 128 -7.52 11.25 -32.35
N PRO A 129 -7.53 12.59 -32.17
CA PRO A 129 -6.42 13.29 -31.52
C PRO A 129 -6.32 12.84 -30.06
N LEU A 130 -5.12 12.47 -29.62
CA LEU A 130 -4.82 12.26 -28.21
C LEU A 130 -5.14 13.57 -27.46
N PRO A 131 -5.92 13.54 -26.36
CA PRO A 131 -6.03 14.72 -25.52
C PRO A 131 -4.64 15.05 -24.97
N GLU A 132 -4.16 16.26 -25.24
CA GLU A 132 -2.92 16.77 -24.64
C GLU A 132 -3.11 16.81 -23.12
N MET A 133 -2.58 15.79 -22.44
CA MET A 133 -2.37 15.87 -21.00
C MET A 133 -1.20 16.84 -20.77
N GLY A 134 -1.52 18.13 -20.64
CA GLY A 134 -0.58 19.10 -20.10
C GLY A 134 -0.06 18.61 -18.73
N PRO A 135 1.18 18.96 -18.34
CA PRO A 135 1.73 18.53 -17.07
C PRO A 135 0.83 19.00 -15.93
N VAL A 136 0.32 18.05 -15.14
CA VAL A 136 -0.42 18.34 -13.91
C VAL A 136 0.50 19.16 -13.01
N LYS A 137 0.14 20.42 -12.74
CA LYS A 137 0.85 21.25 -11.76
C LYS A 137 0.68 20.61 -10.39
N VAL A 138 1.72 19.90 -9.94
CA VAL A 138 1.85 19.50 -8.54
C VAL A 138 2.06 20.76 -7.73
N THR A 139 1.04 21.22 -7.00
CA THR A 139 1.24 22.18 -5.92
C THR A 139 2.06 21.48 -4.85
N THR A 140 3.30 21.92 -4.65
CA THR A 140 4.10 21.53 -3.49
C THR A 140 3.29 21.78 -2.22
N PRO A 141 3.18 20.80 -1.30
CA PRO A 141 2.66 21.07 0.03
C PRO A 141 3.38 22.28 0.61
N GLY A 142 2.62 23.22 1.17
CA GLY A 142 3.17 24.36 1.88
C GLY A 142 4.21 23.92 2.92
N ALA A 143 5.16 24.81 3.20
CA ALA A 143 6.34 24.58 4.03
C ALA A 143 6.08 23.65 5.24
N PRO A 144 7.07 22.83 5.64
CA PRO A 144 6.96 21.99 6.83
C PRO A 144 6.44 22.83 7.98
N SER A 145 5.30 22.45 8.55
CA SER A 145 4.80 23.06 9.78
C SER A 145 5.94 23.02 10.79
N GLU A 146 6.33 24.19 11.30
CA GLU A 146 7.39 24.35 12.27
C GLU A 146 7.15 23.38 13.43
N VAL A 147 8.07 22.43 13.61
CA VAL A 147 8.00 21.47 14.70
C VAL A 147 8.26 22.26 15.97
N VAL A 148 7.20 22.59 16.70
CA VAL A 148 7.30 23.20 18.02
C VAL A 148 7.88 22.14 18.96
N ILE A 149 9.17 22.25 19.26
CA ILE A 149 9.84 21.41 20.25
C ILE A 149 9.36 21.88 21.64
N PRO A 150 8.69 21.03 22.44
CA PRO A 150 8.20 21.44 23.75
C PRO A 150 9.35 21.71 24.73
N ASP A 151 9.25 22.81 25.46
CA ASP A 151 10.15 23.23 26.54
C ASP A 151 10.09 22.20 27.71
N PRO A 152 11.21 21.56 28.09
CA PRO A 152 11.21 20.41 29.02
C PRO A 152 10.81 20.76 30.47
N ASP A 153 10.80 22.04 30.85
CA ASP A 153 10.50 22.48 32.22
C ASP A 153 9.03 22.91 32.44
N ARG A 154 8.17 22.80 31.41
CA ARG A 154 6.75 23.20 31.52
C ARG A 154 5.83 22.00 31.72
N PRO A 155 4.84 22.08 32.64
CA PRO A 155 3.80 21.06 32.72
C PRO A 155 3.10 20.93 31.38
N TYR A 156 2.87 19.68 30.97
CA TYR A 156 2.27 19.34 29.69
C TYR A 156 0.96 20.10 29.49
N THR A 157 0.92 20.88 28.41
CA THR A 157 -0.29 21.53 27.91
C THR A 157 -0.58 20.89 26.56
N ASP A 158 -1.73 20.22 26.43
CA ASP A 158 -2.15 19.62 25.17
C ASP A 158 -2.19 20.71 24.08
N PRO A 159 -1.38 20.62 23.02
CA PRO A 159 -1.36 21.62 21.95
C PRO A 159 -2.63 21.59 21.09
N ASN A 160 -3.51 20.59 21.25
CA ASN A 160 -4.77 20.51 20.52
C ASN A 160 -5.87 19.86 21.37
N PRO A 161 -6.36 20.54 22.41
CA PRO A 161 -7.43 20.04 23.28
C PRO A 161 -8.68 19.68 22.47
N ALA A 162 -9.52 18.77 22.97
CA ALA A 162 -10.69 18.28 22.22
C ALA A 162 -11.58 19.38 21.61
N GLN A 163 -11.67 20.55 22.27
CA GLN A 163 -12.39 21.71 21.74
C GLN A 163 -11.78 22.27 20.45
N THR A 164 -10.44 22.32 20.31
CA THR A 164 -9.78 22.83 19.10
C THR A 164 -9.83 21.84 17.94
N VAL A 165 -10.01 20.54 18.21
CA VAL A 165 -10.30 19.53 17.18
C VAL A 165 -11.70 19.74 16.61
N GLU A 166 -12.69 19.93 17.48
CA GLU A 166 -14.08 20.16 17.07
C GLU A 166 -14.21 21.47 16.27
N ASP A 167 -13.57 22.55 16.71
CA ASP A 167 -13.58 23.81 15.96
C ASP A 167 -12.94 23.68 14.57
N LYS A 168 -11.85 22.92 14.45
CA LYS A 168 -11.23 22.61 13.15
C LYS A 168 -12.15 21.77 12.27
N TYR A 169 -12.82 20.78 12.85
CA TYR A 169 -13.80 19.95 12.15
C TYR A 169 -14.95 20.79 11.62
N GLN A 170 -15.54 21.68 12.43
CA GLN A 170 -16.61 22.57 12.01
C GLN A 170 -16.18 23.58 10.94
N ASN A 171 -14.94 24.08 11.01
CA ASN A 171 -14.39 24.96 9.97
C ASN A 171 -14.18 24.23 8.64
N LEU A 172 -13.72 22.98 8.68
CA LEU A 172 -13.58 22.15 7.48
C LEU A 172 -14.96 21.87 6.86
N LEU A 173 -15.97 21.52 7.66
CA LEU A 173 -17.33 21.33 7.17
C LEU A 173 -17.84 22.58 6.41
N LYS A 174 -17.64 23.77 6.97
CA LYS A 174 -17.98 25.04 6.30
C LYS A 174 -17.18 25.27 5.02
N GLN A 175 -15.88 24.99 5.02
CA GLN A 175 -15.01 25.16 3.84
C GLN A 175 -15.45 24.27 2.68
N TYR A 176 -15.93 23.06 2.96
CA TYR A 176 -16.40 22.11 1.96
C TYR A 176 -17.91 22.21 1.70
N GLY A 177 -18.60 23.19 2.28
CA GLY A 177 -20.04 23.40 2.09
C GLY A 177 -20.92 22.28 2.65
N ILE A 178 -20.38 21.47 3.56
CA ILE A 178 -21.07 20.36 4.21
C ILE A 178 -21.79 20.93 5.44
N THR A 179 -23.11 20.84 5.47
CA THR A 179 -23.94 21.20 6.62
C THR A 179 -24.48 19.92 7.25
N ASN A 180 -24.45 19.83 8.59
CA ASN A 180 -25.20 18.82 9.33
C ASN A 180 -26.66 19.24 9.46
#